data_AF-C9PSF9-F1
#
_entry.id   AF-C9PSF9-F1
#
_cell.length_a   1.000
_cell.length_b   1.000
_cell.length_c   1.000
_cell.angle_alpha   90.00
_cell.angle_beta   90.00
_cell.angle_gamma   90.00
#
_symmetry.space_group_name_H-M   'P 1'
#
loop_
_entity.id
_entity.type
_entity.pdbx_description
1 polymer ?
#
loop_
_entity_poly.entity_id
_entity_poly.type
_entity_poly.pdbx_seq_one_letter_code
_entity_poly.pdbx_strand_id
1 'polypeptide(L)'
;MSRFAILETTLKLSLDFTKWDVVECENAITKAFNEWVNIFGYHSREELQIIEQVNGWLLANAEGRFIRYPIDPTQREVNNIAGYRVIPDSKSDEQEYFYLYPMAFDEAIKGHPKKQACQILTEKGMLKRGKEKGYEFTIKLPRQIKGERTRCYLLYTLVESEDEEENT
;
A
#
# COMPACT_ATOMS: atom_id res chain seq x y z
N MET A 1 -11.28 -17.49 -15.11
CA MET A 1 -10.71 -18.82 -14.78
C MET A 1 -9.38 -18.61 -14.09
N SER A 2 -9.12 -19.27 -12.96
CA SER A 2 -7.82 -19.19 -12.29
C SER A 2 -6.79 -20.03 -13.04
N ARG A 3 -5.49 -19.68 -12.94
CA ARG A 3 -4.40 -20.43 -13.60
C ARG A 3 -4.34 -21.89 -13.11
N PHE A 4 -4.66 -22.12 -11.84
CA PHE A 4 -4.72 -23.47 -11.26
C PHE A 4 -5.89 -24.29 -11.78
N ALA A 5 -7.04 -23.69 -12.10
CA ALA A 5 -8.15 -24.42 -12.72
C ALA A 5 -7.80 -24.91 -14.14
N ILE A 6 -7.02 -24.13 -14.90
CA ILE A 6 -6.51 -24.53 -16.21
C ILE A 6 -5.50 -25.70 -16.05
N LEU A 7 -4.59 -25.61 -15.08
CA LEU A 7 -3.62 -26.67 -14.80
C LEU A 7 -4.30 -27.97 -14.36
N GLU A 8 -5.30 -27.90 -13.48
CA GLU A 8 -6.08 -29.04 -13.03
C GLU A 8 -6.79 -29.72 -14.21
N THR A 9 -7.47 -28.93 -15.05
CA THR A 9 -8.17 -29.46 -16.23
C THR A 9 -7.20 -30.12 -17.21
N THR A 10 -6.03 -29.49 -17.45
CA THR A 10 -4.99 -30.03 -18.33
C THR A 10 -4.42 -31.34 -17.78
N LEU A 11 -4.18 -31.41 -16.46
CA LEU A 11 -3.66 -32.61 -15.80
C LEU A 11 -4.66 -33.76 -15.86
N LYS A 12 -5.95 -33.47 -15.62
CA LYS A 12 -7.06 -34.43 -15.77
C LYS A 12 -7.24 -34.92 -17.21
N LEU A 13 -6.88 -34.13 -18.22
CA LEU A 13 -6.87 -34.57 -19.63
C LEU A 13 -5.65 -35.42 -20.00
N SER A 14 -4.62 -35.45 -19.15
CA SER A 14 -3.34 -36.16 -19.40
C SER A 14 -3.22 -37.52 -18.72
N LEU A 15 -4.30 -38.01 -18.08
CA LEU A 15 -4.31 -39.25 -17.27
C LEU A 15 -3.74 -40.45 -18.03
N ASP A 16 -4.08 -40.60 -19.31
CA ASP A 16 -3.60 -41.71 -20.15
C ASP A 16 -2.09 -41.70 -20.38
N PHE A 17 -1.44 -40.52 -20.26
CA PHE A 17 0.00 -40.35 -20.43
C PHE A 17 0.76 -40.45 -19.11
N THR A 18 0.24 -39.87 -18.04
CA THR A 18 0.88 -39.85 -16.72
C THR A 18 0.70 -41.17 -15.96
N LYS A 19 -0.34 -41.93 -16.31
CA LYS A 19 -0.82 -43.11 -15.57
C LYS A 19 -1.22 -42.80 -14.12
N TRP A 20 -1.48 -41.54 -13.81
CA TRP A 20 -2.00 -41.12 -12.52
C TRP A 20 -3.52 -41.30 -12.50
N ASP A 21 -4.08 -41.48 -11.32
CA ASP A 21 -5.52 -41.35 -11.11
C ASP A 21 -5.95 -39.91 -10.82
N VAL A 22 -7.27 -39.67 -10.79
CA VAL A 22 -7.83 -38.34 -10.57
C VAL A 22 -7.43 -37.77 -9.19
N VAL A 23 -7.30 -38.62 -8.18
CA VAL A 23 -6.96 -38.22 -6.80
C VAL A 23 -5.49 -37.81 -6.71
N GLU A 24 -4.61 -38.55 -7.37
CA GLU A 24 -3.19 -38.20 -7.50
C GLU A 24 -2.99 -36.87 -8.22
N CYS A 25 -3.78 -36.60 -9.27
CA CYS A 25 -3.77 -35.30 -9.94
C CYS A 25 -4.23 -34.16 -9.04
N GLU A 26 -5.33 -34.32 -8.30
CA GLU A 26 -5.83 -33.32 -7.36
C GLU A 26 -4.81 -33.04 -6.26
N ASN A 27 -4.24 -34.09 -5.66
CA ASN A 27 -3.20 -33.98 -4.64
C ASN A 27 -1.95 -33.25 -5.16
N ALA A 28 -1.51 -33.54 -6.40
CA ALA A 28 -0.35 -32.88 -7.00
C ALA A 28 -0.60 -31.39 -7.23
N ILE A 29 -1.78 -31.01 -7.72
CA ILE A 29 -2.16 -29.60 -7.92
C ILE A 29 -2.27 -28.87 -6.58
N THR A 30 -2.92 -29.46 -5.58
CA THR A 30 -3.03 -28.88 -4.23
C THR A 30 -1.65 -28.73 -3.58
N LYS A 31 -0.75 -29.69 -3.74
CA LYS A 31 0.62 -29.61 -3.21
C LYS A 31 1.41 -28.50 -3.90
N ALA A 32 1.37 -28.44 -5.24
CA ALA A 32 2.03 -27.38 -6.01
C ALA A 32 1.49 -25.99 -5.65
N PHE A 33 0.18 -25.88 -5.41
CA PHE A 33 -0.44 -24.67 -4.91
C PHE A 33 0.07 -24.32 -3.51
N ASN A 34 0.05 -25.25 -2.56
CA ASN A 34 0.52 -25.00 -1.20
C ASN A 34 2.01 -24.65 -1.13
N GLU A 35 2.86 -25.29 -1.93
CA GLU A 35 4.28 -24.93 -2.07
C GLU A 35 4.43 -23.53 -2.65
N TRP A 36 3.67 -23.19 -3.70
CA TRP A 36 3.65 -21.85 -4.27
C TRP A 36 3.19 -20.80 -3.23
N VAL A 37 2.14 -21.08 -2.46
CA VAL A 37 1.69 -20.22 -1.36
C VAL A 37 2.74 -20.08 -0.27
N ASN A 38 3.44 -21.16 0.07
CA ASN A 38 4.48 -21.15 1.09
C ASN A 38 5.71 -20.35 0.65
N ILE A 39 6.10 -20.47 -0.63
CA ILE A 39 7.26 -19.76 -1.20
C ILE A 39 6.95 -18.27 -1.41
N PHE A 40 5.74 -17.95 -1.89
CA PHE A 40 5.44 -16.59 -2.36
C PHE A 40 4.53 -15.80 -1.42
N GLY A 41 3.85 -16.45 -0.48
CA GLY A 41 2.78 -15.86 0.33
C GLY A 41 1.57 -15.46 -0.53
N TYR A 42 0.35 -15.69 -0.04
CA TYR A 42 -0.85 -15.22 -0.76
C TYR A 42 -0.98 -13.69 -0.78
N HIS A 43 -0.42 -13.05 0.25
CA HIS A 43 -0.65 -11.66 0.57
C HIS A 43 0.63 -10.83 0.49
N SER A 44 1.79 -11.41 0.83
CA SER A 44 3.04 -10.65 0.97
C SER A 44 3.46 -9.94 -0.32
N ARG A 45 3.35 -10.55 -1.49
CA ARG A 45 3.83 -9.90 -2.74
C ARG A 45 2.94 -8.74 -3.19
N GLU A 46 1.62 -8.91 -3.14
CA GLU A 46 0.68 -7.83 -3.49
C GLU A 46 0.72 -6.71 -2.43
N GLU A 47 0.84 -7.07 -1.15
CA GLU A 47 1.04 -6.13 -0.05
C GLU A 47 2.32 -5.31 -0.22
N LEU A 48 3.45 -5.98 -0.47
CA LEU A 48 4.74 -5.33 -0.72
C LEU A 48 4.65 -4.40 -1.93
N GLN A 49 3.99 -4.80 -3.02
CA GLN A 49 3.79 -3.94 -4.18
C GLN A 49 3.01 -2.66 -3.83
N ILE A 50 1.93 -2.76 -3.05
CA ILE A 50 1.16 -1.59 -2.60
C ILE A 50 2.03 -0.68 -1.72
N ILE A 51 2.76 -1.28 -0.78
CA ILE A 51 3.63 -0.56 0.15
C ILE A 51 4.73 0.19 -0.62
N GLU A 52 5.50 -0.51 -1.45
CA GLU A 52 6.58 0.06 -2.25
C GLU A 52 6.06 1.12 -3.22
N GLN A 53 4.93 0.87 -3.87
CA GLN A 53 4.34 1.81 -4.81
C GLN A 53 3.90 3.09 -4.12
N VAL A 54 3.20 3.01 -2.98
CA VAL A 54 2.77 4.20 -2.25
C VAL A 54 3.96 4.93 -1.62
N ASN A 55 4.91 4.21 -1.02
CA ASN A 55 6.11 4.81 -0.44
C ASN A 55 6.94 5.54 -1.51
N GLY A 56 7.21 4.87 -2.64
CA GLY A 56 7.92 5.45 -3.78
C GLY A 56 7.18 6.64 -4.38
N TRP A 57 5.86 6.58 -4.47
CA TRP A 57 5.06 7.71 -4.95
C TRP A 57 5.15 8.92 -4.00
N LEU A 58 5.10 8.71 -2.68
CA LEU A 58 5.27 9.78 -1.70
C LEU A 58 6.65 10.43 -1.83
N LEU A 59 7.72 9.63 -1.81
CA LEU A 59 9.09 10.11 -1.90
C LEU A 59 9.36 10.87 -3.22
N ALA A 60 8.88 10.35 -4.35
CA ALA A 60 9.06 10.99 -5.66
C ALA A 60 8.34 12.33 -5.78
N ASN A 61 7.24 12.54 -5.03
CA ASN A 61 6.41 13.73 -5.14
C ASN A 61 6.54 14.69 -3.94
N ALA A 62 7.31 14.32 -2.91
CA ALA A 62 7.37 15.00 -1.61
C ALA A 62 7.68 16.49 -1.70
N GLU A 63 8.63 16.89 -2.56
CA GLU A 63 9.05 18.29 -2.72
C GLU A 63 8.25 19.05 -3.80
N GLY A 64 7.67 18.32 -4.77
CA GLY A 64 7.13 18.92 -5.99
C GLY A 64 5.62 19.13 -6.00
N ARG A 65 4.85 18.30 -5.28
CA ARG A 65 3.37 18.31 -5.31
C ARG A 65 2.72 18.57 -3.96
N PHE A 66 3.49 18.75 -2.89
CA PHE A 66 2.95 18.98 -1.55
C PHE A 66 3.23 20.39 -1.06
N ILE A 67 2.22 21.04 -0.49
CA ILE A 67 2.41 22.29 0.24
C ILE A 67 3.01 21.94 1.61
N ARG A 68 4.14 22.56 1.96
CA ARG A 68 4.81 22.32 3.23
C ARG A 68 4.05 22.99 4.37
N TYR A 69 3.92 22.29 5.48
CA TYR A 69 3.39 22.83 6.72
C TYR A 69 4.34 22.48 7.89
N PRO A 70 4.75 23.44 8.75
CA PRO A 70 4.50 24.89 8.64
C PRO A 70 4.96 25.49 7.31
N ILE A 71 4.31 26.58 6.89
CA ILE A 71 4.58 27.21 5.59
C ILE A 71 6.04 27.68 5.56
N ASP A 72 6.75 27.25 4.53
CA ASP A 72 8.12 27.68 4.27
C ASP A 72 8.10 28.82 3.24
N PRO A 73 8.57 30.03 3.60
CA PRO A 73 8.59 31.17 2.69
C PRO A 73 9.52 30.97 1.49
N THR A 74 10.43 29.99 1.54
CA THR A 74 11.34 29.65 0.45
C THR A 74 10.79 28.57 -0.48
N GLN A 75 9.62 27.99 -0.16
CA GLN A 75 9.00 26.97 -0.98
C GLN A 75 8.62 27.52 -2.35
N ARG A 76 9.06 26.83 -3.40
CA ARG A 76 8.67 27.14 -4.79
C ARG A 76 7.16 26.91 -4.99
N GLU A 77 6.58 27.56 -5.99
CA GLU A 77 5.19 27.32 -6.35
C GLU A 77 4.94 25.83 -6.65
N VAL A 78 4.01 25.25 -5.91
CA VAL A 78 3.63 23.84 -6.04
C VAL A 78 2.58 23.71 -7.13
N ASN A 79 2.93 23.02 -8.21
CA ASN A 79 2.01 22.69 -9.29
C ASN A 79 1.37 21.32 -9.08
N ASN A 80 0.15 21.13 -9.57
CA ASN A 80 -0.58 19.85 -9.45
C ASN A 80 -0.61 19.31 -8.00
N ILE A 81 -1.13 20.12 -7.09
CA ILE A 81 -1.08 19.88 -5.64
C ILE A 81 -1.73 18.54 -5.27
N ALA A 82 -0.94 17.63 -4.72
CA ALA A 82 -1.36 16.36 -4.16
C ALA A 82 -1.89 16.47 -2.73
N GLY A 83 -1.49 17.52 -2.01
CA GLY A 83 -1.96 17.80 -0.66
C GLY A 83 -0.94 18.56 0.19
N TYR A 84 -0.80 18.18 1.45
CA TYR A 84 0.12 18.83 2.41
C TYR A 84 1.15 17.86 2.97
N ARG A 85 2.41 18.30 3.06
CA ARG A 85 3.48 17.61 3.78
C ARG A 85 3.70 18.34 5.10
N VAL A 86 3.47 17.64 6.21
CA VAL A 86 3.68 18.19 7.54
C VAL A 86 5.03 17.74 8.04
N ILE A 87 5.87 18.72 8.38
CA ILE A 87 7.15 18.50 9.04
C ILE A 87 6.98 18.95 10.48
N PRO A 88 6.89 18.01 11.45
CA PRO A 88 6.86 18.33 12.87
C PRO A 88 8.08 19.14 13.31
N ASP A 89 7.96 19.83 14.44
CA ASP A 89 9.09 20.54 15.03
C ASP A 89 10.20 19.54 15.37
N SER A 90 11.47 19.92 15.23
CA SER A 90 12.64 19.07 15.48
C SER A 90 12.75 18.57 16.93
N LYS A 91 11.92 19.11 17.84
CA LYS A 91 11.79 18.68 19.24
C LYS A 91 10.70 17.63 19.45
N SER A 92 9.89 17.35 18.42
CA SER A 92 8.87 16.32 18.42
C SER A 92 9.48 15.02 17.89
N ASP A 93 9.19 13.91 18.56
CA ASP A 93 9.51 12.56 18.08
C ASP A 93 8.51 12.08 17.00
N GLU A 94 7.69 12.99 16.47
CA GLU A 94 6.75 12.69 15.39
C GLU A 94 7.50 12.67 14.04
N GLN A 95 7.38 11.56 13.32
CA GLN A 95 7.81 11.48 11.92
C GLN A 95 7.00 12.43 11.05
N GLU A 96 7.61 12.91 9.96
CA GLU A 96 6.87 13.62 8.91
C GLU A 96 5.71 12.79 8.35
N TYR A 97 4.65 13.48 7.95
CA TYR A 97 3.46 12.85 7.43
C TYR A 97 2.77 13.69 6.36
N PHE A 98 1.94 13.04 5.56
CA PHE A 98 1.36 13.59 4.36
C PHE A 98 -0.15 13.52 4.41
N TYR A 99 -0.82 14.64 4.18
CA TYR A 99 -2.25 14.66 3.86
C TYR A 99 -2.42 14.61 2.35
N LEU A 100 -2.90 13.49 1.82
CA LEU A 100 -3.16 13.31 0.40
C LEU A 100 -4.63 13.57 0.10
N TYR A 101 -4.89 14.38 -0.93
CA TYR A 101 -6.22 14.50 -1.49
C TYR A 101 -6.68 13.18 -2.14
N PRO A 102 -7.99 12.90 -2.19
CA PRO A 102 -8.50 11.64 -2.72
C PRO A 102 -8.01 11.31 -4.14
N MET A 103 -7.93 12.31 -5.02
CA MET A 103 -7.45 12.13 -6.40
C MET A 103 -5.98 11.71 -6.45
N ALA A 104 -5.13 12.34 -5.65
CA ALA A 104 -3.71 11.99 -5.54
C ALA A 104 -3.51 10.62 -4.89
N PHE A 105 -4.36 10.25 -3.92
CA PHE A 105 -4.34 8.92 -3.35
C PHE A 105 -4.69 7.86 -4.40
N ASP A 106 -5.72 8.08 -5.21
CA ASP A 106 -6.11 7.18 -6.29
C ASP A 106 -5.00 7.04 -7.37
N GLU A 107 -4.20 8.08 -7.60
CA GLU A 107 -2.97 8.00 -8.41
C GLU A 107 -1.90 7.12 -7.75
N ALA A 108 -1.68 7.28 -6.45
CA ALA A 108 -0.67 6.52 -5.70
C ALA A 108 -0.98 5.01 -5.68
N ILE A 109 -2.25 4.63 -5.53
CA ILE A 109 -2.69 3.22 -5.49
C ILE A 109 -3.12 2.68 -6.86
N LYS A 110 -2.75 3.34 -7.97
CA LYS A 110 -3.19 2.98 -9.31
C LYS A 110 -2.89 1.50 -9.59
N GLY A 111 -3.92 0.76 -10.01
CA GLY A 111 -3.83 -0.68 -10.29
C GLY A 111 -4.26 -1.58 -9.12
N HIS A 112 -4.48 -1.04 -7.94
CA HIS A 112 -4.84 -1.79 -6.74
C HIS A 112 -6.27 -1.46 -6.24
N PRO A 113 -7.01 -2.43 -5.68
CA PRO A 113 -8.32 -2.16 -5.09
C PRO A 113 -8.21 -1.23 -3.88
N LYS A 114 -8.92 -0.10 -3.91
CA LYS A 114 -8.85 0.95 -2.88
C LYS A 114 -9.04 0.45 -1.45
N LYS A 115 -10.02 -0.43 -1.22
CA LYS A 115 -10.29 -0.99 0.11
C LYS A 115 -9.13 -1.83 0.64
N GLN A 116 -8.55 -2.66 -0.23
CA GLN A 116 -7.42 -3.53 0.08
C GLN A 116 -6.17 -2.69 0.36
N ALA A 117 -5.86 -1.72 -0.50
CA ALA A 117 -4.73 -0.81 -0.29
C ALA A 117 -4.85 -0.05 1.05
N CYS A 118 -6.03 0.48 1.38
CA CYS A 118 -6.25 1.16 2.66
C CYS A 118 -6.07 0.22 3.86
N GLN A 119 -6.48 -1.05 3.77
CA GLN A 119 -6.29 -2.03 4.85
C GLN A 119 -4.80 -2.32 5.07
N ILE A 120 -4.08 -2.67 4.00
CA ILE A 120 -2.66 -3.01 4.02
C ILE A 120 -1.82 -1.85 4.56
N LEU A 121 -2.05 -0.64 4.03
CA LEU A 121 -1.32 0.55 4.48
C LEU A 121 -1.62 0.87 5.95
N THR A 122 -2.84 0.59 6.44
CA THR A 122 -3.13 0.77 7.86
C THR A 122 -2.36 -0.26 8.71
N GLU A 123 -2.38 -1.53 8.30
CA GLU A 123 -1.73 -2.62 9.04
C GLU A 123 -0.23 -2.41 9.15
N LYS A 124 0.39 -1.79 8.13
CA LYS A 124 1.81 -1.41 8.13
C LYS A 124 2.11 -0.06 8.78
N GLY A 125 1.12 0.60 9.38
CA GLY A 125 1.31 1.91 10.01
C GLY A 125 1.49 3.08 9.04
N MET A 126 1.47 2.85 7.73
CA MET A 126 1.58 3.89 6.71
C MET A 126 0.32 4.73 6.57
N LEU A 127 -0.86 4.27 6.99
CA LEU A 127 -2.12 5.01 6.89
C LEU A 127 -2.82 5.12 8.23
N LYS A 128 -3.18 6.35 8.61
CA LYS A 128 -3.93 6.60 9.85
C LYS A 128 -5.43 6.46 9.62
N ARG A 129 -6.07 5.59 10.42
CA ARG A 129 -7.52 5.43 10.39
C ARG A 129 -8.24 6.69 10.86
N GLY A 130 -9.33 7.00 10.15
CA GLY A 130 -10.31 8.00 10.54
C GLY A 130 -11.17 7.53 11.70
N LYS A 131 -11.71 8.50 12.46
CA LYS A 131 -12.56 8.24 13.63
C LYS A 131 -14.06 8.24 13.30
N GLU A 132 -14.46 8.60 12.08
CA GLU A 132 -15.86 8.78 11.69
C GLU A 132 -16.39 7.55 10.91
N LYS A 133 -17.58 7.08 11.29
CA LYS A 133 -18.26 5.94 10.64
C LYS A 133 -18.53 6.25 9.16
N GLY A 134 -18.12 5.35 8.27
CA GLY A 134 -18.21 5.53 6.81
C GLY A 134 -17.04 6.28 6.17
N TYR A 135 -16.10 6.80 6.98
CA TYR A 135 -14.89 7.51 6.53
C TYR A 135 -13.64 6.97 7.25
N GLU A 136 -13.56 5.64 7.40
CA GLU A 136 -12.61 4.93 8.25
C GLU A 136 -11.14 5.11 7.85
N PHE A 137 -10.86 5.59 6.63
CA PHE A 137 -9.50 5.79 6.10
C PHE A 137 -9.18 7.25 5.79
N THR A 138 -10.12 8.17 6.05
CA THR A 138 -9.93 9.59 5.73
C THR A 138 -10.16 10.46 6.96
N ILE A 139 -9.37 11.51 7.07
CA ILE A 139 -9.49 12.49 8.14
C ILE A 139 -9.69 13.89 7.57
N LYS A 140 -10.39 14.73 8.34
CA LYS A 140 -10.57 16.14 7.98
C LYS A 140 -9.25 16.86 8.22
N LEU A 141 -8.82 17.64 7.22
CA LEU A 141 -7.65 18.48 7.35
C LEU A 141 -7.85 19.46 8.53
N PRO A 142 -6.86 19.59 9.43
CA PRO A 142 -6.90 20.55 10.53
C PRO A 142 -7.06 21.99 10.02
N ARG A 143 -7.84 22.80 10.75
CA ARG A 143 -8.10 24.21 10.40
C ARG A 143 -6.84 25.06 10.37
N GLN A 144 -5.83 24.66 11.13
CA GLN A 144 -4.53 25.32 11.22
C GLN A 144 -3.74 25.21 9.90
N ILE A 145 -3.94 24.13 9.15
CA ILE A 145 -3.26 23.90 7.86
C ILE A 145 -4.03 24.58 6.73
N LYS A 146 -5.36 24.40 6.70
CA LYS A 146 -6.25 25.04 5.73
C LYS A 146 -7.61 25.31 6.38
N GLY A 147 -8.19 26.49 6.13
CA GLY A 147 -9.49 26.85 6.69
C GLY A 147 -10.64 25.93 6.26
N GLU A 148 -10.49 25.27 5.11
CA GLU A 148 -11.47 24.33 4.55
C GLU A 148 -11.24 22.90 5.06
N ARG A 149 -12.32 22.25 5.51
CA ARG A 149 -12.29 20.88 6.07
C ARG A 149 -12.40 19.81 4.99
N THR A 150 -11.51 19.82 4.01
CA THR A 150 -11.41 18.75 3.01
C THR A 150 -11.00 17.44 3.69
N ARG A 151 -11.54 16.30 3.23
CA ARG A 151 -11.11 14.98 3.70
C ARG A 151 -9.89 14.52 2.92
N CYS A 152 -8.89 14.05 3.64
CA CYS A 152 -7.62 13.57 3.08
C CYS A 152 -7.26 12.22 3.70
N TYR A 153 -6.40 11.48 3.01
CA TYR A 153 -5.69 10.32 3.55
C TYR A 153 -4.45 10.83 4.30
N LEU A 154 -4.25 10.42 5.56
CA LEU A 154 -3.03 10.74 6.27
C LEU A 154 -2.08 9.56 6.16
N LEU A 155 -0.95 9.80 5.51
CA LEU A 155 0.08 8.80 5.23
C LEU A 155 1.40 9.12 5.92
N TYR A 156 2.13 8.07 6.25
CA TYR A 156 3.52 8.08 6.71
C TYR A 156 4.37 7.37 5.67
N THR A 157 5.60 7.86 5.47
CA THR A 157 6.61 7.12 4.71
C THR A 157 7.15 5.98 5.57
N LEU A 158 7.58 4.89 4.94
CA LEU A 158 8.42 3.93 5.63
C LEU A 158 9.85 4.44 5.53
N VAL A 159 10.42 4.82 6.67
CA VAL A 159 11.87 4.95 6.80
C VAL A 159 12.34 3.54 7.17
N GLU A 160 13.23 2.97 6.37
CA GLU A 160 13.97 1.78 6.78
C GLU A 160 14.74 2.16 8.04
N SER A 161 14.25 1.76 9.21
CA SER A 161 15.05 1.82 10.42
C SER A 161 16.26 0.92 10.18
N GLU A 162 17.48 1.46 10.35
CA GLU A 162 18.77 0.75 10.27
C GLU A 162 18.92 -0.41 11.29
N ASP A 163 17.83 -0.88 11.91
CA ASP A 163 17.79 -1.87 12.97
C ASP A 163 17.72 -3.34 12.46
N GLU A 164 17.88 -3.58 11.15
CA GLU A 164 17.99 -4.95 10.58
C GLU A 164 19.45 -5.42 10.36
N GLU A 165 20.46 -4.76 10.96
CA GLU A 165 21.86 -5.24 10.94
C GLU A 165 22.33 -5.95 12.23
N GLU A 166 21.49 -6.16 13.25
CA GLU A 166 21.84 -6.98 14.42
C GLU A 166 20.96 -8.23 14.55
N ASN A 167 21.16 -9.19 13.65
CA ASN A 167 20.98 -10.62 13.95
C ASN A 167 21.74 -11.46 12.91
N THR A 168 23.07 -11.46 13.00
CA THR A 168 23.92 -12.53 12.46
C THR A 168 24.70 -13.17 13.60
#